data_AF-A0AAD6VEX7-F1
#
_entry.id   AF-A0AAD6VEX7-F1
#
_cell.length_a   1.000
_cell.length_b   1.000
_cell.length_c   1.000
_cell.angle_alpha   90.00
_cell.angle_beta   90.00
_cell.angle_gamma   90.00
#
_symmetry.space_group_name_H-M   'P 1'
#
loop_
_entity.id
_entity.type
_entity.pdbx_description
1 polymer ?
#
loop_
_entity_poly.entity_id
_entity_poly.type
_entity_poly.pdbx_seq_one_letter_code
_entity_poly.pdbx_strand_id
1 'polypeptide(L)'
;ILNWMFMGTLVMQLYTYYQNYPSDQIAVRILVYTLFILDFAQTIMLTHHGWWWIVTSWGTPQVFSVLVWSAAMIPFMGGLIAGIVQIFYAL
;
A
#
# COMPACT_ATOMS: atom_id res chain seq x y z
N ILE A 1 -8.65 -7.35 3.76
CA ILE A 1 -9.50 -7.69 2.59
C ILE A 1 -9.58 -6.56 1.57
N LEU A 2 -9.93 -5.33 1.97
CA LEU A 2 -10.01 -4.19 1.05
C LEU A 2 -8.69 -3.90 0.32
N ASN A 3 -7.56 -3.89 1.04
CA ASN A 3 -6.24 -3.65 0.44
C ASN A 3 -5.86 -4.70 -0.63
N TRP A 4 -6.18 -5.99 -0.42
CA TRP A 4 -5.98 -7.03 -1.45
C TRP A 4 -6.89 -6.87 -2.68
N MET A 5 -8.14 -6.45 -2.49
CA MET A 5 -9.05 -6.19 -3.62
C MET A 5 -8.61 -4.96 -4.42
N PHE A 6 -8.18 -3.90 -3.73
CA PHE A 6 -7.68 -2.69 -4.37
C PHE A 6 -6.37 -2.91 -5.12
N MET A 7 -5.52 -3.85 -4.70
CA MET A 7 -4.33 -4.23 -5.47
C MET A 7 -4.70 -4.70 -6.89
N GLY A 8 -5.76 -5.51 -7.03
CA GLY A 8 -6.25 -5.93 -8.35
C GLY A 8 -6.74 -4.77 -9.21
N THR A 9 -7.45 -3.82 -8.60
CA THR A 9 -7.92 -2.60 -9.28
C THR A 9 -6.76 -1.69 -9.69
N LEU A 10 -5.75 -1.52 -8.82
CA LEU A 10 -4.56 -0.69 -9.07
C LEU A 10 -3.73 -1.21 -10.24
N VAL A 11 -3.55 -2.53 -10.34
CA VAL A 11 -2.87 -3.15 -11.48
C VAL A 11 -3.61 -2.86 -12.78
N MET A 12 -4.95 -2.93 -12.76
CA MET A 12 -5.77 -2.59 -13.92
C MET A 12 -5.64 -1.10 -14.29
N GLN A 13 -5.68 -0.22 -13.29
CA GLN A 13 -5.49 1.23 -13.50
C GLN A 13 -4.11 1.56 -14.10
N LEU A 14 -3.05 0.91 -13.62
CA LEU A 14 -1.70 1.05 -14.18
C LEU A 14 -1.63 0.57 -15.63
N TYR A 15 -2.25 -0.58 -15.93
CA TYR A 15 -2.29 -1.14 -17.27
C TYR A 15 -3.03 -0.22 -18.25
N THR A 16 -4.22 0.26 -17.87
CA THR A 16 -5.02 1.21 -18.68
C THR A 16 -4.28 2.53 -18.88
N TYR A 17 -3.58 3.05 -17.86
CA TYR A 17 -2.79 4.27 -17.98
C TYR A 17 -1.63 4.12 -18.97
N TYR A 18 -0.89 3.02 -18.88
CA TYR A 18 0.22 2.73 -19.79
C TYR A 18 -0.23 2.66 -21.26
N GLN A 19 -1.42 2.09 -21.50
CA GLN A 19 -1.95 1.89 -22.85
C GLN A 19 -2.52 3.17 -23.47
N ASN A 20 -3.22 4.00 -22.68
CA ASN A 20 -3.93 5.17 -23.19
C ASN A 20 -3.10 6.47 -23.21
N TYR A 21 -2.05 6.57 -22.39
CA TYR A 21 -1.29 7.81 -22.25
C TYR A 21 0.23 7.61 -22.46
N PRO A 22 0.66 7.23 -23.69
CA PRO A 22 2.07 7.02 -23.99
C PRO A 22 2.91 8.31 -23.96
N SER A 23 2.29 9.49 -24.13
CA SER A 23 2.94 10.81 -24.24
C SER A 23 2.73 11.74 -23.04
N ASP A 24 2.20 11.23 -21.92
CA ASP A 24 1.84 12.07 -20.77
C ASP A 24 3.05 12.59 -19.99
N GLN A 25 2.80 13.66 -19.23
CA GLN A 25 3.81 14.34 -18.41
C GLN A 25 4.48 13.37 -17.44
N ILE A 26 5.81 13.37 -17.44
CA ILE A 26 6.68 12.50 -16.63
C ILE A 26 6.30 12.55 -15.15
N ALA A 27 5.80 13.69 -14.65
CA ALA A 27 5.34 13.87 -13.28
C ALA A 27 4.19 12.92 -12.90
N VAL A 28 3.19 12.76 -13.77
CA VAL A 28 2.05 11.86 -13.54
C VAL A 28 2.50 10.39 -13.57
N ARG A 29 3.39 10.05 -14.52
CA ARG A 29 4.01 8.72 -14.57
C ARG A 29 4.74 8.37 -13.29
N ILE A 30 5.61 9.24 -12.81
CA ILE A 30 6.37 9.02 -11.58
C ILE A 30 5.42 8.79 -10.41
N LEU A 31 4.38 9.62 -10.28
CA LEU A 31 3.39 9.49 -9.20
C LEU A 31 2.66 8.15 -9.23
N VAL A 32 2.18 7.70 -10.39
CA VAL A 32 1.48 6.42 -10.52
C VAL A 32 2.39 5.24 -10.14
N TYR A 33 3.66 5.26 -10.58
CA TYR A 33 4.63 4.22 -10.20
C TYR A 33 4.97 4.26 -8.70
N THR A 34 5.14 5.45 -8.12
CA THR A 34 5.43 5.58 -6.68
C THR A 34 4.26 5.08 -5.82
N LEU A 35 3.02 5.43 -6.18
CA LEU A 35 1.82 4.93 -5.49
C LEU A 35 1.71 3.42 -5.59
N PHE A 36 1.95 2.85 -6.77
CA PHE A 36 1.92 1.40 -6.97
C PHE A 36 2.93 0.66 -6.08
N ILE A 37 4.18 1.15 -5.99
CA ILE A 37 5.21 0.55 -5.14
C ILE A 37 4.84 0.63 -3.66
N LEU A 38 4.29 1.77 -3.22
CA LEU A 38 3.87 1.96 -1.83
C LEU A 38 2.71 1.04 -1.44
N ASP A 39 1.68 0.94 -2.29
CA ASP A 39 0.55 0.04 -2.05
C ASP A 39 0.97 -1.44 -2.07
N PHE A 40 1.91 -1.80 -2.94
CA PHE A 40 2.48 -3.15 -2.98
C PHE A 40 3.24 -3.47 -1.68
N ALA A 41 4.08 -2.55 -1.21
CA ALA A 41 4.79 -2.69 0.05
C ALA A 41 3.81 -2.80 1.25
N GLN A 42 2.75 -1.99 1.27
CA GLN A 42 1.70 -2.06 2.28
C GLN A 42 0.98 -3.42 2.26
N THR A 43 0.71 -3.97 1.07
CA THR A 43 0.06 -5.28 0.92
C THR A 43 0.93 -6.43 1.45
N ILE A 44 2.25 -6.37 1.22
CA ILE A 44 3.20 -7.35 1.78
C ILE A 44 3.21 -7.27 3.30
N MET A 45 3.28 -6.07 3.87
CA MET A 45 3.27 -5.87 5.33
C MET A 45 1.96 -6.38 5.97
N LEU A 46 0.82 -6.14 5.32
CA LEU A 46 -0.48 -6.64 5.78
C LEU A 46 -0.54 -8.17 5.75
N THR A 47 0.03 -8.77 4.71
CA THR A 47 0.11 -10.24 4.56
C THR A 47 1.02 -10.85 5.62
N HIS A 48 2.19 -10.26 5.86
CA HIS A 48 3.09 -10.67 6.94
C HIS A 48 2.45 -10.51 8.32
N HIS A 49 1.75 -9.40 8.56
CA HIS A 49 1.02 -9.17 9.81
C HIS A 49 -0.05 -10.23 10.05
N GLY A 50 -0.87 -10.51 9.04
CA GLY A 50 -1.89 -11.57 9.10
C GLY A 50 -1.28 -12.96 9.33
N TRP A 51 -0.16 -13.26 8.65
CA TRP A 51 0.56 -14.53 8.82
C TRP A 51 1.09 -14.69 10.24
N TRP A 52 1.73 -13.66 10.79
CA TRP A 52 2.28 -13.71 12.15
C TRP A 52 1.19 -13.95 13.18
N TRP A 53 0.07 -13.24 13.07
CA TRP A 53 -1.09 -13.41 13.97
C TRP A 53 -1.76 -14.78 13.88
N ILE A 54 -1.96 -15.28 12.66
CA ILE A 54 -2.75 -16.50 12.43
C ILE A 54 -1.89 -17.76 12.60
N VAL A 55 -0.61 -17.71 12.23
CA VAL A 55 0.27 -18.89 12.17
C VAL A 55 1.28 -18.91 13.31
N THR A 56 1.97 -17.80 13.56
CA THR A 56 3.06 -17.75 14.55
C THR A 56 2.55 -17.57 15.97
N SER A 57 1.47 -16.82 16.16
CA SER A 57 0.89 -16.49 17.47
C SER A 57 -0.35 -17.30 17.81
N TRP A 58 -0.60 -18.38 17.07
CA TRP A 58 -1.76 -19.25 17.27
C TRP A 58 -1.69 -19.91 18.67
N GLY A 59 -2.65 -19.58 19.54
CA GLY A 59 -2.76 -20.19 20.87
C GLY A 59 -2.04 -19.47 22.02
N THR A 60 -1.43 -18.30 21.80
CA THR A 60 -0.80 -17.48 22.87
C THR A 60 -1.54 -16.14 23.07
N PRO A 61 -2.42 -16.01 24.09
CA PRO A 61 -3.19 -14.79 24.37
C PRO A 61 -2.35 -13.56 24.72
N GLN A 62 -1.11 -13.75 25.15
CA GLN A 62 -0.17 -12.68 25.54
C GLN A 62 0.29 -11.83 24.35
N VAL A 63 -0.01 -12.24 23.12
CA VAL A 63 0.39 -11.53 21.91
C VAL A 63 -0.54 -10.36 21.59
N PHE A 64 -1.76 -10.35 22.16
CA PHE A 64 -2.73 -9.27 21.95
C PHE A 64 -2.42 -7.96 22.67
N SER A 65 -1.50 -7.97 23.64
CA SER A 65 -1.07 -6.78 24.37
C SER A 65 0.14 -6.09 23.74
N VAL A 66 0.74 -6.67 22.68
CA VAL A 66 1.93 -6.11 22.03
C VAL A 66 1.55 -5.53 20.67
N LEU A 67 1.76 -4.22 20.53
CA LEU A 67 1.52 -3.50 19.29
C LEU A 67 2.57 -3.94 18.27
N VAL A 68 2.19 -4.86 17.39
CA VAL A 68 3.09 -5.39 16.35
C VAL A 68 3.55 -4.23 15.48
N TRP A 69 4.84 -4.13 15.20
CA TRP A 69 5.43 -3.07 14.38
C TRP A 69 4.72 -2.89 13.03
N SER A 70 4.23 -3.98 12.43
CA SER A 70 3.45 -3.97 11.20
C SER A 70 2.14 -3.17 11.31
N ALA A 71 1.51 -3.11 12.48
CA ALA A 71 0.30 -2.31 12.71
C ALA A 71 0.62 -0.80 12.78
N ALA A 72 1.78 -0.42 13.31
CA ALA A 72 2.24 0.97 13.33
C ALA A 72 2.69 1.47 11.95
N MET A 73 3.15 0.58 11.07
CA MET A 73 3.52 0.94 9.70
C MET A 73 2.32 1.25 8.80
N ILE A 74 1.14 0.71 9.07
CA ILE A 74 -0.07 0.96 8.28
C ILE A 74 -0.45 2.46 8.24
N PRO A 75 -0.63 3.16 9.38
CA PRO A 75 -0.94 4.59 9.37
C PRO A 75 0.23 5.44 8.85
N PHE A 76 1.48 4.99 9.03
CA PHE A 76 2.65 5.67 8.48
C PHE A 76 2.65 5.65 6.94
N MET A 77 2.41 4.49 6.33
CA MET A 77 2.25 4.35 4.87
C MET A 77 1.10 5.21 4.36
N GLY A 78 -0.05 5.20 5.04
CA GLY A 78 -1.20 6.04 4.69
C GLY A 78 -0.87 7.54 4.72
N GLY A 79 -0.13 8.00 5.73
CA GLY A 79 0.33 9.39 5.83
C GLY A 79 1.32 9.76 4.72
N LEU A 80 2.22 8.84 4.36
CA LEU A 80 3.20 9.03 3.30
C LEU A 80 2.53 9.14 1.92
N ILE A 81 1.56 8.27 1.64
CA ILE A 81 0.73 8.32 0.43
C ILE A 81 -0.06 9.64 0.37
N ALA A 82 -0.72 10.02 1.47
CA ALA A 82 -1.47 11.27 1.54
C ALA A 82 -0.57 12.50 1.31
N GLY A 83 0.65 12.50 1.86
CA GLY A 83 1.63 13.56 1.66
C GLY A 83 2.07 13.69 0.20
N ILE A 84 2.36 12.57 -0.47
CA ILE A 84 2.72 12.56 -1.91
C ILE A 84 1.57 13.11 -2.76
N VAL A 85 0.34 12.67 -2.48
CA VAL A 85 -0.86 13.14 -3.19
C VAL A 85 -1.08 14.64 -2.97
N GLN A 86 -0.92 15.13 -1.74
CA GLN A 86 -1.04 16.56 -1.44
C GLN A 86 0.02 17.42 -2.14
N ILE A 87 1.27 16.97 -2.18
CA ILE A 87 2.34 17.69 -2.89
C ILE A 87 2.02 17.79 -4.39
N PHE A 88 1.48 16.73 -4.98
CA PHE A 88 1.07 16.75 -6.39
C PHE A 88 -0.10 17.70 -6.67
N TYR A 89 -1.12 17.75 -5.81
CA TYR A 89 -2.23 18.70 -5.98
C TYR A 89 -1.84 20.16 -5.69
N ALA A 90 -0.78 20.37 -4.92
CA ALA A 90 -0.27 21.70 -4.60
C ALA A 90 0.73 22.26 -5.64
N LEU A 91 1.28 21.39 -6.51
CA LEU A 91 2.19 21.73 -7.63
C LEU A 91 1.40 22.04 -8.90
#